data_AF-A0A964V9B0-F1
#
_entry.id   AF-A0A964V9B0-F1
#
_cell.length_a   1.000
_cell.length_b   1.000
_cell.length_c   1.000
_cell.angle_alpha   90.00
_cell.angle_beta   90.00
_cell.angle_gamma   90.00
#
_symmetry.space_group_name_H-M   'P 1'
#
loop_
_entity.id
_entity.type
_entity.pdbx_description
1 polymer ?
#
loop_
_entity_poly.entity_id
_entity_poly.type
_entity_poly.pdbx_seq_one_letter_code
_entity_poly.pdbx_strand_id
1 'polypeptide(L)'
;MALPKLAAEQWIFLLAILAVLVPLGAYTLRLACSICKEDYPTYKRAMIGTVLIVVAGFFTFSLVSYLVLLGTRESAAIQRTVLGHPNFGFLNWLMVPIVIKWAVISILPMVRQLVVLVTLAVVGIMQVFIIEVPFRKAMLIFLLNWGFNIILLVLFQILIPIATTVLDKSFHLHIDFATLNVENHNVTVPDNHPPHHPIPGKDEPKGNLDKLHHLEDELKGSWREVHHFVDPYLHDIKVGMSPVLSRLPKSVNDWLDHGGWWFIIGLLTLVFFLWAWRLSKRVIRALFGIGKSRPRKVKKVKPGEMTALLEDLGKYSPPSFSPGRKRIAIKGIPCRTCLVVIATTDSKAEDFSIDQADVILDWIRPGLGSLAMSDGPRVRVWETQYSPGGFNQMILQFIRIPEPKGKVSQWVVASGQVKMGPRKAYLGIAFYADDGNQIRNITLNDDHWLDVLTVVENKQVEEDDDSGGVYGIKRG
;
A
#
# COMPACT_ATOMS: atom_id res chain seq x y z
N MET A 1 4.80 -37.27 27.51
CA MET A 1 5.80 -36.19 27.35
C MET A 1 5.02 -34.92 27.00
N ALA A 2 4.82 -34.02 27.95
CA ALA A 2 4.07 -32.78 27.70
C ALA A 2 4.90 -31.91 26.76
N LEU A 3 4.31 -31.45 25.65
CA LEU A 3 4.89 -30.35 24.89
C LEU A 3 5.24 -29.24 25.89
N PRO A 4 6.45 -28.67 25.85
CA PRO A 4 6.76 -27.54 26.71
C PRO A 4 5.66 -26.52 26.46
N LYS A 5 4.83 -26.25 27.49
CA LYS A 5 3.89 -25.14 27.42
C LYS A 5 4.78 -23.94 27.15
N LEU A 6 4.75 -23.40 25.93
CA LEU A 6 5.33 -22.10 25.67
C LEU A 6 4.75 -21.21 26.77
N ALA A 7 5.64 -20.67 27.61
CA ALA A 7 5.22 -19.78 28.68
C ALA A 7 4.31 -18.71 28.05
N ALA A 8 3.22 -18.34 28.72
CA ALA A 8 2.26 -17.38 28.18
C ALA A 8 2.95 -16.11 27.64
N GLU A 9 4.08 -15.75 28.25
CA GLU A 9 5.01 -14.69 27.85
C GLU A 9 5.52 -14.81 26.40
N GLN A 10 5.89 -16.01 25.94
CA GLN A 10 6.37 -16.23 24.58
C GLN A 10 5.26 -16.01 23.54
N TRP A 11 4.01 -16.39 23.87
CA TRP A 11 2.85 -16.12 23.03
C TRP A 11 2.53 -14.62 22.96
N ILE A 12 2.60 -13.92 24.09
CA ILE A 12 2.41 -12.47 24.15
C ILE A 12 3.46 -11.77 23.29
N PHE A 13 4.73 -12.17 23.41
CA PHE A 13 5.82 -11.62 22.61
C PHE A 13 5.62 -11.86 21.11
N LEU A 14 5.25 -13.08 20.72
CA LEU A 14 4.95 -13.41 19.33
C LEU A 14 3.79 -12.57 18.77
N LEU A 15 2.71 -12.44 19.54
CA LEU A 15 1.55 -11.61 19.17
C LEU A 15 1.92 -10.14 19.05
N ALA A 16 2.77 -9.62 19.94
CA ALA A 16 3.27 -8.25 19.87
C ALA A 16 4.13 -8.02 18.62
N ILE A 17 5.01 -8.96 18.29
CA ILE A 17 5.79 -8.91 17.05
C ILE A 17 4.87 -8.91 15.83
N LEU A 18 3.89 -9.81 15.79
CA LEU A 18 2.93 -9.88 14.68
C LEU A 18 2.09 -8.61 14.55
N ALA A 19 1.67 -8.01 15.68
CA ALA A 19 0.94 -6.76 15.71
C ALA A 19 1.72 -5.58 15.11
N VAL A 20 3.06 -5.63 15.14
CA VAL A 20 3.94 -4.63 14.52
C VAL A 20 4.28 -4.99 13.07
N LEU A 21 4.65 -6.25 12.81
CA LEU A 21 5.13 -6.68 11.49
C LEU A 21 4.02 -6.71 10.44
N VAL A 22 2.78 -7.06 10.80
CA VAL A 22 1.67 -7.14 9.82
C VAL A 22 1.32 -5.77 9.23
N PRO A 23 1.09 -4.70 10.02
CA PRO A 23 0.89 -3.34 9.50
C PRO A 23 2.05 -2.86 8.62
N LEU A 24 3.27 -3.22 9.01
CA LEU A 24 4.49 -2.78 8.37
C LEU A 24 4.70 -3.49 7.02
N GLY A 25 4.45 -4.80 6.97
CA GLY A 25 4.39 -5.58 5.73
C GLY A 25 3.28 -5.09 4.78
N ALA A 26 2.11 -4.72 5.31
CA ALA A 26 1.05 -4.12 4.50
C ALA A 26 1.45 -2.74 3.93
N TYR A 27 2.22 -1.96 4.70
CA TYR A 27 2.75 -0.67 4.27
C TYR A 27 3.81 -0.83 3.18
N THR A 28 4.79 -1.72 3.36
CA THR A 28 5.84 -1.99 2.35
C THR A 28 5.24 -2.55 1.07
N LEU A 29 4.20 -3.38 1.16
CA LEU A 29 3.45 -3.85 0.00
C LEU A 29 2.81 -2.71 -0.78
N ARG A 30 2.12 -1.78 -0.10
CA ARG A 30 1.52 -0.61 -0.76
C ARG A 30 2.58 0.32 -1.36
N LEU A 31 3.73 0.46 -0.70
CA LEU A 31 4.85 1.23 -1.22
C LEU A 31 5.39 0.60 -2.52
N ALA A 32 5.55 -0.73 -2.55
CA ALA A 32 5.95 -1.46 -3.75
C ALA A 32 4.94 -1.28 -4.89
N CYS A 33 3.62 -1.40 -4.63
CA CYS A 33 2.59 -1.11 -5.64
C CYS A 33 2.68 0.33 -6.17
N SER A 34 2.91 1.30 -5.27
CA SER A 34 3.04 2.72 -5.64
C SER A 34 4.25 2.98 -6.55
N ILE A 35 5.38 2.32 -6.29
CA ILE A 35 6.60 2.44 -7.12
C ILE A 35 6.32 1.87 -8.52
N CYS A 36 5.53 0.80 -8.60
CA CYS A 36 5.16 0.16 -9.86
C CYS A 36 4.04 0.86 -10.64
N LYS A 37 3.52 2.00 -10.14
CA LYS A 37 2.37 2.72 -10.71
C LYS A 37 1.12 1.85 -10.89
N GLU A 38 0.91 0.90 -9.96
CA GLU A 38 -0.28 0.06 -9.91
C GLU A 38 -1.27 0.58 -8.88
N ASP A 39 -2.55 0.27 -9.09
CA ASP A 39 -3.60 0.53 -8.12
C ASP A 39 -3.27 -0.19 -6.81
N TYR A 40 -2.96 0.59 -5.77
CA TYR A 40 -2.60 0.01 -4.50
C TYR A 40 -3.84 -0.57 -3.82
N PRO A 41 -3.77 -1.78 -3.25
CA PRO A 41 -4.87 -2.34 -2.49
C PRO A 41 -5.24 -1.40 -1.32
N THR A 42 -6.52 -1.40 -0.96
CA THR A 42 -6.95 -0.72 0.27
C THR A 42 -6.13 -1.25 1.44
N TYR A 43 -5.84 -0.41 2.45
CA TYR A 43 -5.00 -0.82 3.57
C TYR A 43 -5.53 -2.09 4.27
N LYS A 44 -6.85 -2.23 4.37
CA LYS A 44 -7.50 -3.44 4.88
C LYS A 44 -7.20 -4.68 4.03
N ARG A 45 -7.33 -4.58 2.70
CA ARG A 45 -7.00 -5.67 1.77
C ARG A 45 -5.51 -6.03 1.84
N ALA A 46 -4.63 -5.03 1.97
CA ALA A 46 -3.19 -5.23 2.13
C ALA A 46 -2.84 -5.96 3.45
N MET A 47 -3.48 -5.59 4.57
CA MET A 47 -3.27 -6.28 5.87
C MET A 47 -3.72 -7.74 5.82
N ILE A 48 -4.94 -8.00 5.36
CA ILE A 48 -5.47 -9.36 5.22
C ILE A 48 -4.58 -10.17 4.28
N GLY A 49 -4.22 -9.58 3.14
CA GLY A 49 -3.31 -10.19 2.18
C GLY A 49 -1.96 -10.56 2.79
N THR A 50 -1.35 -9.65 3.55
CA THR A 50 -0.07 -9.89 4.23
C THR A 50 -0.17 -11.06 5.22
N VAL A 51 -1.22 -11.12 6.04
CA VAL A 51 -1.45 -12.24 6.96
C VAL A 51 -1.60 -13.56 6.21
N LEU A 52 -2.43 -13.60 5.15
CA LEU A 52 -2.62 -14.81 4.34
C LEU A 52 -1.32 -15.28 3.69
N ILE A 53 -0.51 -14.35 3.18
CA ILE A 53 0.79 -14.65 2.56
C ILE A 53 1.76 -15.22 3.60
N VAL A 54 1.84 -14.62 4.79
CA VAL A 54 2.71 -15.10 5.89
C VAL A 54 2.28 -16.49 6.35
N VAL A 55 0.97 -16.71 6.55
CA VAL A 55 0.42 -18.01 6.94
C VAL A 55 0.72 -19.07 5.87
N ALA A 56 0.47 -18.76 4.59
CA ALA A 56 0.79 -19.66 3.49
C ALA A 56 2.27 -20.03 3.47
N GLY A 57 3.17 -19.04 3.57
CA GLY A 57 4.62 -19.27 3.63
C GLY A 57 5.03 -20.16 4.80
N PHE A 58 4.47 -19.93 5.99
CA PHE A 58 4.74 -20.76 7.17
C PHE A 58 4.30 -22.23 6.98
N PHE A 59 3.09 -22.44 6.43
CA PHE A 59 2.58 -23.79 6.17
C PHE A 59 3.38 -24.49 5.08
N THR A 60 3.71 -23.80 3.99
CA THR A 60 4.55 -24.36 2.92
C THR A 60 5.93 -24.74 3.45
N PHE A 61 6.61 -23.85 4.18
CA PHE A 61 7.90 -24.14 4.78
C PHE A 61 7.81 -25.33 5.74
N SER A 62 6.79 -25.37 6.60
CA SER A 62 6.60 -26.45 7.57
C SER A 62 6.31 -27.78 6.88
N LEU A 63 5.48 -27.80 5.83
CA LEU A 63 5.16 -29.00 5.07
C LEU A 63 6.40 -29.54 4.35
N VAL A 64 7.11 -28.69 3.60
CA VAL A 64 8.28 -29.13 2.83
C VAL A 64 9.40 -29.58 3.78
N SER A 65 9.66 -28.86 4.87
CA SER A 65 10.64 -29.28 5.87
C SER A 65 10.28 -30.57 6.60
N TYR A 66 8.98 -30.85 6.78
CA TYR A 66 8.53 -32.14 7.32
C TYR A 66 8.83 -33.29 6.36
N LEU A 67 8.65 -33.08 5.06
CA LEU A 67 9.02 -34.10 4.06
C LEU A 67 10.53 -34.38 4.09
N VAL A 68 11.36 -33.34 4.30
CA VAL A 68 12.80 -33.52 4.50
C VAL A 68 13.09 -34.29 5.78
N LEU A 69 12.39 -34.01 6.88
CA LEU A 69 12.51 -34.78 8.12
C LEU A 69 12.18 -36.25 7.89
N LEU A 70 11.09 -36.54 7.16
CA LEU A 70 10.71 -37.92 6.84
C LEU A 70 11.79 -38.63 6.03
N GLY A 71 12.37 -37.96 5.03
CA GLY A 71 13.45 -38.51 4.22
C GLY A 71 14.78 -38.70 4.98
N THR A 72 14.99 -37.96 6.06
CA THR A 72 16.22 -38.04 6.88
C THR A 72 16.04 -38.82 8.18
N ARG A 73 14.84 -39.35 8.43
CA ARG A 73 14.46 -39.98 9.71
C ARG A 73 15.33 -41.18 10.08
N GLU A 74 15.81 -41.91 9.08
CA GLU A 74 16.69 -43.08 9.27
C GLU A 74 18.13 -42.70 9.64
N SER A 75 18.50 -41.43 9.52
CA SER A 75 19.83 -40.99 9.94
C SER A 75 20.01 -41.15 11.45
N ALA A 76 21.16 -41.70 11.84
CA ALA A 76 21.50 -41.90 13.25
C ALA A 76 21.46 -40.60 14.07
N ALA A 77 21.70 -39.45 13.43
CA ALA A 77 21.61 -38.13 14.05
C ALA A 77 20.18 -37.78 14.49
N ILE A 78 19.17 -38.11 13.68
CA ILE A 78 17.76 -37.79 13.97
C ILE A 78 17.13 -38.85 14.89
N GLN A 79 17.50 -40.12 14.74
CA GLN A 79 16.98 -41.21 15.58
C GLN A 79 17.25 -41.02 17.08
N ARG A 80 18.35 -40.35 17.45
CA ARG A 80 18.68 -40.04 18.84
C ARG A 80 17.84 -38.90 19.43
N THR A 81 17.06 -38.19 18.61
CA THR A 81 16.24 -37.05 19.03
C THR A 81 14.75 -37.43 19.07
N VAL A 82 13.95 -36.61 19.76
CA VAL A 82 12.48 -36.77 19.82
C VAL A 82 11.83 -36.75 18.42
N LEU A 83 12.48 -36.13 17.43
CA LEU A 83 12.01 -36.03 16.05
C LEU A 83 12.05 -37.38 15.30
N GLY A 84 12.91 -38.32 15.74
CA GLY A 84 13.02 -39.65 15.14
C GLY A 84 11.88 -40.60 15.51
N HIS A 85 11.15 -40.32 16.59
CA HIS A 85 10.15 -41.24 17.17
C HIS A 85 9.03 -41.57 16.16
N PRO A 86 8.62 -42.84 15.95
CA PRO A 86 7.65 -43.27 14.92
C PRO A 86 6.33 -42.48 14.93
N ASN A 87 5.84 -42.13 16.12
CA ASN A 87 4.60 -41.36 16.30
C ASN A 87 4.74 -39.84 16.12
N PHE A 88 5.91 -39.34 15.72
CA PHE A 88 6.13 -37.91 15.47
C PHE A 88 5.50 -37.49 14.13
N GLY A 89 4.23 -37.06 14.16
CA GLY A 89 3.48 -36.63 12.98
C GLY A 89 3.64 -35.16 12.60
N PHE A 90 3.00 -34.76 11.49
CA PHE A 90 3.06 -33.38 10.96
C PHE A 90 2.53 -32.32 11.93
N LEU A 91 1.47 -32.60 12.69
CA LEU A 91 0.95 -31.65 13.67
C LEU A 91 1.94 -31.35 14.79
N ASN A 92 2.69 -32.37 15.23
CA ASN A 92 3.78 -32.19 16.19
C ASN A 92 4.89 -31.35 15.56
N TRP A 93 5.24 -31.62 14.30
CA TRP A 93 6.22 -30.82 13.55
C TRP A 93 5.78 -29.37 13.36
N LEU A 94 4.51 -29.10 13.11
CA LEU A 94 3.99 -27.75 12.91
C LEU A 94 4.28 -26.87 14.14
N MET A 95 4.16 -27.45 15.34
CA MET A 95 4.44 -26.80 16.62
C MET A 95 5.93 -26.69 16.97
N VAL A 96 6.82 -27.35 16.22
CA VAL A 96 8.27 -27.22 16.43
C VAL A 96 8.73 -25.80 16.06
N PRO A 97 9.55 -25.14 16.90
CA PRO A 97 10.14 -23.85 16.61
C PRO A 97 10.88 -23.82 15.27
N ILE A 98 10.75 -22.71 14.53
CA ILE A 98 11.32 -22.58 13.19
C ILE A 98 12.84 -22.77 13.14
N VAL A 99 13.55 -22.42 14.22
CA VAL A 99 15.01 -22.60 14.36
C VAL A 99 15.39 -24.09 14.30
N ILE A 100 14.62 -24.95 14.96
CA ILE A 100 14.84 -26.41 14.94
C ILE A 100 14.51 -26.95 13.55
N LYS A 101 13.41 -26.49 12.94
CA LYS A 101 13.07 -26.85 11.54
C LYS A 101 14.22 -26.50 10.60
N TRP A 102 14.78 -25.31 10.75
CA TRP A 102 15.91 -24.84 9.96
C TRP A 102 17.18 -25.67 10.19
N ALA A 103 17.46 -26.08 11.43
CA ALA A 103 18.57 -26.95 11.77
C ALA A 103 18.46 -28.32 11.08
N VAL A 104 17.27 -28.95 11.10
CA VAL A 104 17.01 -30.22 10.41
C VAL A 104 17.25 -30.10 8.91
N ILE A 105 16.72 -29.06 8.28
CA ILE A 105 16.89 -28.83 6.84
C ILE A 105 18.37 -28.57 6.50
N SER A 106 19.12 -27.93 7.40
CA SER A 106 20.52 -27.57 7.18
C SER A 106 21.48 -28.77 7.19
N ILE A 107 21.03 -29.96 7.61
CA ILE A 107 21.80 -31.20 7.47
C ILE A 107 22.12 -31.49 5.99
N LEU A 108 21.24 -31.08 5.07
CA LEU A 108 21.39 -31.27 3.64
C LEU A 108 21.43 -29.90 2.92
N PRO A 109 22.62 -29.34 2.64
CA PRO A 109 22.74 -27.95 2.15
C PRO A 109 22.04 -27.70 0.81
N MET A 110 22.00 -28.70 -0.09
CA MET A 110 21.25 -28.62 -1.35
C MET A 110 19.73 -28.57 -1.13
N VAL A 111 19.23 -29.40 -0.21
CA VAL A 111 17.80 -29.45 0.13
C VAL A 111 17.36 -28.14 0.79
N ARG A 112 18.23 -27.53 1.60
CA ARG A 112 17.96 -26.22 2.21
C ARG A 112 17.57 -25.14 1.21
N GLN A 113 18.33 -25.01 0.12
CA GLN A 113 18.02 -24.04 -0.92
C GLN A 113 16.68 -24.36 -1.62
N LEU A 114 16.41 -25.65 -1.85
CA LEU A 114 15.16 -26.11 -2.44
C LEU A 114 13.94 -25.76 -1.56
N VAL A 115 14.01 -25.97 -0.24
CA VAL A 115 12.90 -25.64 0.67
C VAL A 115 12.58 -24.14 0.64
N VAL A 116 13.62 -23.29 0.67
CA VAL A 116 13.47 -21.84 0.57
C VAL A 116 12.86 -21.44 -0.76
N LEU A 117 13.36 -22.01 -1.87
CA LEU A 117 12.88 -21.72 -3.22
C LEU A 117 11.38 -22.07 -3.37
N VAL A 118 10.98 -23.27 -2.94
CA VAL A 118 9.58 -23.72 -3.01
C VAL A 118 8.68 -22.83 -2.16
N THR A 119 9.13 -22.47 -0.95
CA THR A 119 8.38 -21.56 -0.07
C THR A 119 8.20 -20.19 -0.72
N LEU A 120 9.27 -19.60 -1.26
CA LEU A 120 9.21 -18.31 -1.95
C LEU A 120 8.30 -18.36 -3.18
N ALA A 121 8.32 -19.45 -3.95
CA ALA A 121 7.46 -19.63 -5.11
C ALA A 121 5.97 -19.61 -4.73
N VAL A 122 5.56 -20.36 -3.71
CA VAL A 122 4.17 -20.39 -3.25
C VAL A 122 3.72 -19.02 -2.70
N VAL A 123 4.57 -18.38 -1.89
CA VAL A 123 4.32 -17.02 -1.36
C VAL A 123 4.16 -16.03 -2.50
N GLY A 124 5.03 -16.08 -3.52
CA GLY A 124 4.95 -15.22 -4.70
C GLY A 124 3.67 -15.44 -5.50
N ILE A 125 3.28 -16.70 -5.73
CA ILE A 125 2.02 -17.05 -6.42
C ILE A 125 0.82 -16.51 -5.65
N MET A 126 0.75 -16.73 -4.33
CA MET A 126 -0.33 -16.21 -3.49
C MET A 126 -0.38 -14.68 -3.52
N GLN A 127 0.77 -14.03 -3.51
CA GLN A 127 0.85 -12.57 -3.61
C GLN A 127 0.30 -12.06 -4.96
N VAL A 128 0.59 -12.73 -6.08
CA VAL A 128 0.04 -12.38 -7.40
C VAL A 128 -1.50 -12.47 -7.38
N PHE A 129 -2.05 -13.56 -6.84
CA PHE A 129 -3.50 -13.76 -6.76
C PHE A 129 -4.21 -12.71 -5.90
N ILE A 130 -3.60 -12.28 -4.80
CA ILE A 130 -4.21 -11.31 -3.88
C ILE A 130 -4.26 -9.90 -4.50
N ILE A 131 -3.26 -9.54 -5.32
CA ILE A 131 -3.10 -8.19 -5.86
C ILE A 131 -3.83 -8.01 -7.21
N GLU A 132 -4.19 -9.08 -7.93
CA GLU A 132 -4.88 -9.03 -9.24
C GLU A 132 -4.11 -8.24 -10.32
N VAL A 133 -2.78 -8.21 -10.23
CA VAL A 133 -1.90 -7.46 -11.15
C VAL A 133 -1.24 -8.41 -12.16
N PRO A 134 -0.96 -7.96 -13.40
CA PRO A 134 -0.25 -8.76 -14.40
C PRO A 134 1.08 -9.33 -13.85
N PHE A 135 1.35 -10.61 -14.17
CA PHE A 135 2.46 -11.38 -13.59
C PHE A 135 3.81 -10.65 -13.58
N ARG A 136 4.19 -10.00 -14.69
CA ARG A 136 5.46 -9.25 -14.80
C ARG A 136 5.60 -8.16 -13.74
N LYS A 137 4.53 -7.40 -13.50
CA LYS A 137 4.51 -6.33 -12.49
C LYS A 137 4.40 -6.92 -11.09
N ALA A 138 3.61 -7.97 -10.91
CA ALA A 138 3.47 -8.66 -9.63
C ALA A 138 4.80 -9.25 -9.14
N MET A 139 5.62 -9.81 -10.03
CA MET A 139 6.97 -10.29 -9.71
C MET A 139 7.88 -9.16 -9.21
N LEU A 140 7.83 -7.98 -9.85
CA LEU A 140 8.62 -6.82 -9.43
C LEU A 140 8.14 -6.28 -8.07
N ILE A 141 6.82 -6.22 -7.85
CA ILE A 141 6.22 -5.85 -6.55
C ILE A 141 6.66 -6.83 -5.47
N PHE A 142 6.69 -8.14 -5.76
CA PHE A 142 7.15 -9.18 -4.84
C PHE A 142 8.62 -8.96 -4.44
N LEU A 143 9.51 -8.77 -5.40
CA LEU A 143 10.93 -8.53 -5.14
C LEU A 143 11.18 -7.25 -4.33
N LEU A 144 10.49 -6.14 -4.67
CA LEU A 144 10.56 -4.89 -3.92
C LEU A 144 10.06 -5.07 -2.48
N ASN A 145 8.90 -5.70 -2.31
CA ASN A 145 8.32 -5.95 -0.99
C ASN A 145 9.28 -6.80 -0.13
N TRP A 146 9.87 -7.84 -0.71
CA TRP A 146 10.84 -8.68 -0.03
C TRP A 146 12.11 -7.91 0.36
N GLY A 147 12.66 -7.10 -0.56
CA GLY A 147 13.79 -6.22 -0.27
C GLY A 147 13.51 -5.24 0.87
N PHE A 148 12.32 -4.62 0.89
CA PHE A 148 11.92 -3.75 1.99
C PHE A 148 11.79 -4.50 3.32
N ASN A 149 11.23 -5.71 3.32
CA ASN A 149 11.10 -6.51 4.54
C ASN A 149 12.47 -6.98 5.08
N ILE A 150 13.46 -7.23 4.23
CA ILE A 150 14.84 -7.52 4.67
C ILE A 150 15.46 -6.30 5.33
N ILE A 151 15.38 -5.13 4.68
CA ILE A 151 15.88 -3.89 5.25
C ILE A 151 15.25 -3.64 6.62
N LEU A 152 13.93 -3.84 6.71
CA LEU A 152 13.18 -3.72 7.94
C LEU A 152 13.66 -4.70 9.02
N LEU A 153 13.88 -5.96 8.67
CA LEU A 153 14.37 -6.99 9.59
C LEU A 153 15.75 -6.62 10.15
N VAL A 154 16.66 -6.16 9.30
CA VAL A 154 18.00 -5.70 9.71
C VAL A 154 17.88 -4.51 10.66
N LEU A 155 16.99 -3.56 10.35
CA LEU A 155 16.73 -2.42 11.24
C LEU A 155 16.17 -2.90 12.59
N PHE A 156 15.23 -3.85 12.60
CA PHE A 156 14.72 -4.44 13.84
C PHE A 156 15.81 -5.14 14.66
N GLN A 157 16.70 -5.89 14.03
CA GLN A 157 17.81 -6.54 14.72
C GLN A 157 18.75 -5.54 15.41
N ILE A 158 18.95 -4.37 14.81
CA ILE A 158 19.74 -3.28 15.40
C ILE A 158 18.96 -2.59 16.54
N LEU A 159 17.65 -2.39 16.37
CA LEU A 159 16.83 -1.63 17.32
C LEU A 159 16.42 -2.40 18.55
N ILE A 160 16.21 -3.72 18.45
CA ILE A 160 15.76 -4.52 19.59
C ILE A 160 16.76 -4.41 20.76
N PRO A 161 18.09 -4.62 20.58
CA PRO A 161 19.07 -4.43 21.65
C PRO A 161 19.09 -3.01 22.24
N ILE A 162 18.93 -1.99 21.38
CA ILE A 162 18.88 -0.58 21.82
C ILE A 162 17.61 -0.33 22.65
N ALA A 163 16.47 -0.86 22.21
CA ALA A 163 15.21 -0.71 22.91
C ALA A 163 15.26 -1.45 24.26
N THR A 164 15.77 -2.68 24.30
CA THR A 164 15.89 -3.45 25.55
C THR A 164 16.82 -2.76 26.54
N THR A 165 17.95 -2.22 26.10
CA THR A 165 18.87 -1.47 26.98
C THR A 165 18.28 -0.18 27.52
N VAL A 166 17.50 0.57 26.71
CA VAL A 166 16.81 1.78 27.17
C VAL A 166 15.66 1.44 28.13
N LEU A 167 14.88 0.40 27.84
CA LEU A 167 13.78 -0.06 28.70
C LEU A 167 14.29 -0.57 30.05
N ASP A 168 15.37 -1.35 30.05
CA ASP A 168 16.01 -1.86 31.27
C ASP A 168 16.43 -0.71 32.20
N LYS A 169 17.10 0.31 31.63
CA LYS A 169 17.48 1.53 32.37
C LYS A 169 16.31 2.37 32.85
N SER A 170 15.23 2.44 32.07
CA SER A 170 14.10 3.34 32.38
C SER A 170 13.15 2.78 33.43
N PHE A 171 13.06 1.44 33.55
CA PHE A 171 12.06 0.80 34.40
C PHE A 171 12.63 0.11 35.64
N HIS A 172 13.97 0.07 35.83
CA HIS A 172 14.62 -0.66 36.94
C HIS A 172 14.05 -2.08 37.14
N LEU A 173 13.57 -2.68 36.04
CA LEU A 173 12.99 -4.01 36.04
C LEU A 173 14.16 -4.93 35.70
N HIS A 174 14.94 -5.26 36.74
CA HIS A 174 16.03 -6.24 36.66
C HIS A 174 15.44 -7.60 36.25
N ILE A 175 15.26 -7.84 34.96
CA ILE A 175 14.99 -9.17 34.42
C ILE A 175 16.36 -9.80 34.22
N ASP A 176 16.82 -10.48 35.27
CA ASP A 176 18.15 -11.08 35.30
C ASP A 176 18.18 -12.36 34.46
N PHE A 177 18.33 -12.23 33.14
CA PHE A 177 18.37 -13.36 32.19
C PHE A 177 19.53 -14.34 32.46
N ALA A 178 20.53 -13.95 33.28
CA ALA A 178 21.60 -14.83 33.73
C ALA A 178 21.11 -15.92 34.69
N THR A 179 20.02 -15.69 35.45
CA THR A 179 19.48 -16.66 36.42
C THR A 179 18.79 -17.87 35.79
N LEU A 180 18.48 -17.83 34.50
CA LEU A 180 17.87 -18.96 33.78
C LEU A 180 18.89 -20.00 33.27
N ASN A 181 20.19 -19.74 33.38
CA ASN A 181 21.24 -20.63 32.87
C ASN A 181 22.07 -21.33 33.97
N VAL A 182 21.75 -21.11 35.25
CA VAL A 182 22.54 -21.66 36.38
C VAL A 182 21.62 -22.18 37.48
N GLU A 183 20.87 -23.25 37.19
CA GLU A 183 20.35 -24.13 38.24
C GLU A 183 20.73 -25.57 37.91
N ASN A 184 22.04 -25.80 37.85
CA ASN A 184 22.66 -27.13 37.94
C ASN A 184 24.15 -26.95 38.22
N HIS A 185 24.50 -26.53 39.44
CA HIS A 185 25.60 -27.11 40.20
C HIS A 185 25.80 -26.39 41.55
N ASN A 186 25.89 -27.23 42.58
CA ASN A 186 26.54 -27.00 43.88
C ASN A 186 25.80 -26.13 44.90
N VAL A 187 24.89 -26.79 45.61
CA VAL A 187 24.56 -26.47 47.01
C VAL A 187 25.82 -26.68 47.85
N THR A 188 26.41 -25.59 48.33
CA THR A 188 27.39 -25.60 49.43
C THR A 188 26.85 -24.75 50.59
N VAL A 189 27.12 -25.27 51.79
CA VAL A 189 26.63 -24.93 53.14
C VAL A 189 26.81 -23.45 53.54
N PRO A 190 25.92 -22.88 54.37
CA PRO A 190 25.99 -21.47 54.80
C PRO A 190 26.96 -21.25 55.98
N ASP A 191 27.84 -20.26 55.85
CA ASP A 191 28.58 -19.66 56.97
C ASP A 191 27.86 -18.41 57.49
N ASN A 192 27.58 -18.43 58.79
CA ASN A 192 26.88 -17.40 59.54
C ASN A 192 27.81 -16.26 59.94
N HIS A 193 27.65 -15.06 59.38
CA HIS A 193 28.06 -13.81 60.03
C HIS A 193 27.02 -12.68 59.80
N PRO A 194 26.57 -11.99 60.87
CA PRO A 194 25.67 -10.85 60.74
C PRO A 194 26.45 -9.55 60.50
N PRO A 195 26.06 -8.69 59.53
CA PRO A 195 26.63 -7.35 59.43
C PRO A 195 25.84 -6.35 60.28
N HIS A 196 26.58 -5.56 61.05
CA HIS A 196 26.11 -4.40 61.79
C HIS A 196 25.58 -3.30 60.86
N HIS A 197 24.36 -2.82 61.13
CA HIS A 197 23.82 -1.60 60.53
C HIS A 197 24.18 -0.36 61.36
N PRO A 198 24.79 0.69 60.77
CA PRO A 198 24.78 2.03 61.36
C PRO A 198 23.54 2.83 60.92
N ILE A 199 23.07 3.64 61.87
CA ILE A 199 21.86 4.49 61.85
C ILE A 199 22.07 5.69 60.90
N PRO A 200 21.07 6.10 60.09
CA PRO A 200 21.22 7.22 59.17
C PRO A 200 21.08 8.57 59.89
N GLY A 201 22.13 9.38 59.79
CA GLY A 201 22.15 10.79 60.12
C GLY A 201 21.32 11.61 59.13
N LYS A 202 20.70 12.66 59.66
CA LYS A 202 19.72 13.52 59.01
C LYS A 202 20.44 14.71 58.41
N ASP A 203 20.78 14.64 57.12
CA ASP A 203 21.45 15.73 56.40
C ASP A 203 20.48 16.50 55.50
N GLU A 204 20.58 17.82 55.59
CA GLU A 204 19.80 18.83 54.90
C GLU A 204 20.04 18.86 53.38
N PRO A 205 19.07 19.32 52.58
CA PRO A 205 19.14 19.31 51.12
C PRO A 205 20.04 20.44 50.61
N LYS A 206 21.34 20.16 50.46
CA LYS A 206 22.24 20.94 49.60
C LYS A 206 22.71 20.06 48.44
N GLY A 207 22.59 20.60 47.23
CA GLY A 207 23.39 20.15 46.08
C GLY A 207 22.62 19.38 45.00
N ASN A 208 21.74 20.06 44.27
CA ASN A 208 21.29 19.56 42.95
C ASN A 208 22.44 19.47 41.92
N LEU A 209 23.65 19.94 42.27
CA LEU A 209 24.86 19.95 41.44
C LEU A 209 25.62 18.62 41.50
N ASP A 210 25.68 17.97 42.67
CA ASP A 210 26.38 16.68 42.83
C ASP A 210 25.64 15.54 42.12
N LYS A 211 24.30 15.63 42.04
CA LYS A 211 23.50 14.71 41.20
C LYS A 211 23.81 14.83 39.72
N LEU A 212 24.23 16.02 39.26
CA LEU A 212 24.53 16.27 37.85
C LEU A 212 25.90 15.70 37.47
N HIS A 213 26.89 15.79 38.36
CA HIS A 213 28.19 15.14 38.18
C HIS A 213 28.10 13.61 38.24
N HIS A 214 27.29 13.06 39.14
CA HIS A 214 27.04 11.61 39.19
C HIS A 214 26.37 11.11 37.89
N LEU A 215 25.40 11.85 37.36
CA LEU A 215 24.77 11.51 36.07
C LEU A 215 25.75 11.57 34.89
N GLU A 216 26.70 12.52 34.90
CA GLU A 216 27.70 12.63 33.84
C GLU A 216 28.68 11.43 33.86
N ASP A 217 29.10 11.00 35.05
CA ASP A 217 30.00 9.85 35.20
C ASP A 217 29.29 8.53 34.87
N GLU A 218 28.01 8.41 35.23
CA GLU A 218 27.17 7.25 34.88
C GLU A 218 26.90 7.17 33.37
N LEU A 219 26.67 8.32 32.72
CA LEU A 219 26.58 8.42 31.26
C LEU A 219 27.91 8.01 30.60
N LYS A 220 29.05 8.54 31.07
CA LYS A 220 30.38 8.16 30.54
C LYS A 220 30.71 6.68 30.75
N GLY A 221 30.24 6.08 31.84
CA GLY A 221 30.33 4.63 32.07
C GLY A 221 29.53 3.86 31.02
N SER A 222 28.27 4.24 30.82
CA SER A 222 27.40 3.62 29.82
C SER A 222 27.95 3.72 28.39
N TRP A 223 28.57 4.85 28.01
CA TRP A 223 29.15 4.99 26.68
C TRP A 223 30.30 4.01 26.46
N ARG A 224 31.12 3.76 27.48
CA ARG A 224 32.22 2.78 27.39
C ARG A 224 31.73 1.35 27.20
N GLU A 225 30.64 0.96 27.85
CA GLU A 225 30.03 -0.36 27.65
C GLU A 225 29.45 -0.53 26.24
N VAL A 226 28.79 0.51 25.71
CA VAL A 226 28.28 0.49 24.33
C VAL A 226 29.43 0.41 23.32
N HIS A 227 30.51 1.15 23.53
CA HIS A 227 31.72 1.04 22.71
C HIS A 227 32.26 -0.39 22.71
N HIS A 228 32.44 -0.99 23.89
CA HIS A 228 32.94 -2.35 24.02
C HIS A 228 32.03 -3.41 23.37
N PHE A 229 30.71 -3.19 23.37
CA PHE A 229 29.77 -4.11 22.74
C PHE A 229 29.74 -3.99 21.21
N VAL A 230 29.86 -2.77 20.68
CA VAL A 230 29.69 -2.50 19.23
C VAL A 230 31.01 -2.62 18.46
N ASP A 231 32.16 -2.39 19.11
CA ASP A 231 33.49 -2.45 18.47
C ASP A 231 33.78 -3.79 17.73
N PRO A 232 33.44 -4.98 18.28
CA PRO A 232 33.63 -6.24 17.56
C PRO A 232 32.84 -6.30 16.24
N TYR A 233 31.59 -5.82 16.23
CA TYR A 233 30.76 -5.79 15.04
C TYR A 233 31.23 -4.74 14.03
N LEU A 234 31.70 -3.59 14.52
CA LEU A 234 32.34 -2.56 13.68
C LEU A 234 33.57 -3.12 12.98
N HIS A 235 34.37 -3.93 13.67
CA HIS A 235 35.54 -4.57 13.08
C HIS A 235 35.15 -5.49 11.91
N ASP A 236 34.16 -6.37 12.10
CA ASP A 236 33.69 -7.27 11.03
C ASP A 236 33.15 -6.49 9.81
N ILE A 237 32.42 -5.40 10.05
CA ILE A 237 31.92 -4.52 8.99
C ILE A 237 33.09 -3.85 8.26
N LYS A 238 34.10 -3.34 8.98
CA LYS A 238 35.30 -2.75 8.39
C LYS A 238 36.06 -3.74 7.51
N VAL A 239 36.24 -4.97 7.99
CA VAL A 239 36.91 -6.05 7.24
C VAL A 239 36.13 -6.38 5.97
N GLY A 240 34.81 -6.56 6.09
CA GLY A 240 33.93 -6.84 4.94
C GLY A 240 33.86 -5.70 3.92
N MET A 241 33.99 -4.44 4.37
CA MET A 241 33.99 -3.26 3.49
C MET A 241 35.38 -2.86 2.99
N SER A 242 36.46 -3.55 3.38
CA SER A 242 37.83 -3.20 2.98
C SER A 242 38.06 -3.04 1.46
N PRO A 243 37.41 -3.83 0.56
CA PRO A 243 37.57 -3.65 -0.89
C PRO A 243 36.99 -2.33 -1.41
N VAL A 244 36.03 -1.76 -0.67
CA VAL A 244 35.37 -0.48 -1.00
C VAL A 244 36.11 0.66 -0.31
N LEU A 245 36.48 0.49 0.96
CA LEU A 245 37.26 1.47 1.74
C LEU A 245 38.61 1.78 1.07
N SER A 246 39.28 0.77 0.50
CA SER A 246 40.55 0.97 -0.21
C SER A 246 40.46 1.87 -1.45
N ARG A 247 39.26 2.13 -1.97
CA ARG A 247 39.03 3.05 -3.11
C ARG A 247 38.73 4.48 -2.69
N LEU A 248 38.52 4.74 -1.39
CA LEU A 248 38.26 6.08 -0.87
C LEU A 248 39.57 6.89 -0.74
N PRO A 249 39.52 8.22 -0.86
CA PRO A 249 40.67 9.09 -0.58
C PRO A 249 41.23 8.84 0.83
N LYS A 250 42.56 8.89 0.98
CA LYS A 250 43.25 8.64 2.28
C LYS A 250 42.67 9.45 3.44
N SER A 251 42.33 10.71 3.19
CA SER A 251 41.72 11.59 4.20
C SER A 251 40.39 11.06 4.77
N VAL A 252 39.61 10.34 3.97
CA VAL A 252 38.33 9.76 4.40
C VAL A 252 38.55 8.48 5.20
N ASN A 253 39.51 7.64 4.78
CA ASN A 253 39.87 6.45 5.54
C ASN A 253 40.47 6.81 6.91
N ASP A 254 41.40 7.77 6.94
CA ASP A 254 41.96 8.27 8.21
C ASP A 254 40.86 8.81 9.11
N TRP A 255 39.92 9.61 8.58
CA TRP A 255 38.78 10.10 9.38
C TRP A 255 37.89 8.97 9.91
N LEU A 256 37.60 7.95 9.09
CA LEU A 256 36.82 6.79 9.52
C LEU A 256 37.52 6.02 10.64
N ASP A 257 38.84 5.83 10.54
CA ASP A 257 39.61 5.10 11.54
C ASP A 257 39.80 5.86 12.86
N HIS A 258 39.80 7.19 12.84
CA HIS A 258 39.81 8.05 14.04
C HIS A 258 38.41 8.27 14.67
N GLY A 259 37.45 7.39 14.39
CA GLY A 259 36.12 7.43 15.00
C GLY A 259 35.02 7.98 14.11
N GLY A 260 35.27 8.27 12.83
CA GLY A 260 34.24 8.68 11.87
C GLY A 260 33.10 7.66 11.72
N TRP A 261 33.34 6.37 11.99
CA TRP A 261 32.29 5.34 12.04
C TRP A 261 31.20 5.62 13.07
N TRP A 262 31.55 6.16 14.23
CA TRP A 262 30.59 6.54 15.27
C TRP A 262 29.69 7.67 14.80
N PHE A 263 30.24 8.61 14.03
CA PHE A 263 29.45 9.67 13.40
C PHE A 263 28.46 9.11 12.37
N ILE A 264 28.88 8.17 11.52
CA ILE A 264 28.00 7.53 10.53
C ILE A 264 26.88 6.75 11.21
N ILE A 265 27.20 5.96 12.24
CA ILE A 265 26.19 5.20 13.01
C ILE A 265 25.23 6.16 13.71
N GLY A 266 25.74 7.24 14.31
CA GLY A 266 24.92 8.28 14.92
C GLY A 266 23.96 8.92 13.92
N LEU A 267 24.45 9.27 12.73
CA LEU A 267 23.66 9.86 11.66
C LEU A 267 22.59 8.89 11.13
N LEU A 268 22.95 7.63 10.89
CA LEU A 268 22.00 6.59 10.45
C LEU A 268 20.92 6.34 11.50
N THR A 269 21.29 6.28 12.78
CA THR A 269 20.35 6.14 13.89
C THR A 269 19.39 7.33 13.96
N LEU A 270 19.88 8.56 13.78
CA LEU A 270 19.05 9.77 13.74
C LEU A 270 18.06 9.75 12.57
N VAL A 271 18.53 9.40 11.36
CA VAL A 271 17.68 9.29 10.16
C VAL A 271 16.62 8.22 10.37
N PHE A 272 17.01 7.06 10.91
CA PHE A 272 16.08 5.98 11.24
C PHE A 272 15.05 6.43 12.28
N PHE A 273 15.47 7.10 13.35
CA PHE A 273 14.58 7.59 14.40
C PHE A 273 13.58 8.62 13.86
N LEU A 274 14.03 9.57 13.03
CA LEU A 274 13.14 10.54 12.38
C LEU A 274 12.14 9.86 11.42
N TRP A 275 12.58 8.82 10.71
CA TRP A 275 11.72 8.02 9.84
C TRP A 275 10.69 7.24 10.66
N ALA A 276 11.11 6.52 11.69
CA ALA A 276 10.25 5.74 12.59
C ALA A 276 9.26 6.65 13.33
N TRP A 277 9.68 7.83 13.78
CA TRP A 277 8.83 8.84 14.40
C TRP A 277 7.78 9.41 13.44
N ARG A 278 8.14 9.65 12.18
CA ARG A 278 7.16 10.06 11.15
C ARG A 278 6.17 8.95 10.85
N LEU A 279 6.64 7.70 10.81
CA LEU A 279 5.81 6.52 10.57
C LEU A 279 4.86 6.28 11.75
N SER A 280 5.36 6.31 12.99
CA SER A 280 4.58 6.15 14.21
C SER A 280 3.51 7.23 14.32
N LYS A 281 3.83 8.49 14.00
CA LYS A 281 2.82 9.56 13.92
C LYS A 281 1.74 9.31 12.86
N ARG A 282 2.04 8.61 11.75
CA ARG A 282 1.02 8.23 10.76
C ARG A 282 0.17 7.06 11.25
N VAL A 283 0.80 6.05 11.86
CA VAL A 283 0.13 4.87 12.41
C VAL A 283 -0.76 5.22 13.61
N ILE A 284 -0.26 6.01 14.56
CA ILE A 284 -1.02 6.51 15.71
C ILE A 284 -2.22 7.34 15.23
N ARG A 285 -2.04 8.21 14.20
CA ARG A 285 -3.16 8.95 13.60
C ARG A 285 -4.19 8.05 12.93
N ALA A 286 -3.77 6.94 12.33
CA ALA A 286 -4.65 5.98 11.67
C ALA A 286 -5.40 5.08 12.67
N LEU A 287 -4.72 4.61 13.72
CA LEU A 287 -5.29 3.70 14.73
C LEU A 287 -6.17 4.42 15.75
N PHE A 288 -5.72 5.55 16.29
CA PHE A 288 -6.47 6.26 17.32
C PHE A 288 -7.49 7.25 16.74
N GLY A 289 -7.54 7.44 15.42
CA GLY A 289 -8.45 8.40 14.78
C GLY A 289 -8.23 9.85 15.19
N ILE A 290 -7.19 10.15 16.00
CA ILE A 290 -6.81 11.48 16.48
C ILE A 290 -6.35 12.38 15.33
N GLY A 291 -6.07 11.79 14.17
CA GLY A 291 -5.86 12.48 12.91
C GLY A 291 -6.84 12.04 11.84
N LYS A 292 -8.15 11.88 12.15
CA LYS A 292 -9.15 12.18 11.12
C LYS A 292 -8.76 13.56 10.62
N SER A 293 -8.16 13.65 9.44
CA SER A 293 -8.09 14.89 8.67
C SER A 293 -9.42 15.54 8.92
N ARG A 294 -9.47 16.65 9.68
CA ARG A 294 -10.72 17.39 9.93
C ARG A 294 -11.38 17.36 8.58
N PRO A 295 -12.51 16.64 8.39
CA PRO A 295 -13.03 16.35 7.06
C PRO A 295 -13.08 17.71 6.41
N ARG A 296 -12.17 17.95 5.44
CA ARG A 296 -11.74 19.29 5.04
C ARG A 296 -13.02 19.98 4.69
N LYS A 297 -13.58 20.82 5.60
CA LYS A 297 -15.04 21.04 5.74
C LYS A 297 -15.60 21.04 4.34
N VAL A 298 -16.07 19.88 3.88
CA VAL A 298 -16.60 19.78 2.53
C VAL A 298 -17.79 20.66 2.69
N LYS A 299 -17.71 21.86 2.10
CA LYS A 299 -18.69 22.92 2.27
C LYS A 299 -19.99 22.17 2.04
N LYS A 300 -20.78 21.97 3.10
CA LYS A 300 -21.94 21.09 3.02
C LYS A 300 -22.80 21.78 1.98
N VAL A 301 -22.81 21.22 0.77
CA VAL A 301 -23.60 21.70 -0.35
C VAL A 301 -24.99 21.85 0.23
N LYS A 302 -25.52 23.07 0.20
CA LYS A 302 -26.81 23.32 0.86
C LYS A 302 -27.80 22.34 0.23
N PRO A 303 -28.74 21.74 0.98
CA PRO A 303 -29.65 20.74 0.43
C PRO A 303 -30.38 21.17 -0.87
N GLY A 304 -30.64 22.48 -1.05
CA GLY A 304 -31.21 23.04 -2.28
C GLY A 304 -30.25 23.16 -3.48
N GLU A 305 -28.94 23.11 -3.25
CA GLU A 305 -27.92 23.16 -4.29
C GLU A 305 -27.69 21.76 -4.90
N MET A 306 -27.89 20.69 -4.11
CA MET A 306 -27.92 19.32 -4.64
C MET A 306 -29.06 19.08 -5.64
N THR A 307 -30.21 19.72 -5.45
CA THR A 307 -31.32 19.65 -6.42
C THR A 307 -31.02 20.36 -7.73
N ALA A 308 -30.09 21.32 -7.74
CA ALA A 308 -29.69 22.02 -8.97
C ALA A 308 -28.79 21.15 -9.87
N LEU A 309 -28.08 20.17 -9.29
CA LEU A 309 -27.24 19.22 -10.03
C LEU A 309 -28.03 18.04 -10.60
N LEU A 310 -29.22 17.77 -10.08
CA LEU A 310 -30.04 16.65 -10.52
C LEU A 310 -30.61 16.92 -11.92
N GLU A 311 -30.14 16.13 -12.89
CA GLU A 311 -30.61 16.16 -14.27
C GLU A 311 -31.42 14.89 -14.57
N ASP A 312 -32.68 15.08 -14.92
CA ASP A 312 -33.60 13.98 -15.25
C ASP A 312 -33.77 13.93 -16.77
N LEU A 313 -33.14 12.95 -17.41
CA LEU A 313 -33.15 12.80 -18.87
C LEU A 313 -34.56 12.52 -19.42
N GLY A 314 -35.49 12.04 -18.58
CA GLY A 314 -36.90 11.88 -18.98
C GLY A 314 -37.64 13.18 -19.27
N LYS A 315 -37.10 14.31 -18.82
CA LYS A 315 -37.67 15.65 -19.08
C LYS A 315 -37.12 16.29 -20.36
N TYR A 316 -36.11 15.68 -20.97
CA TYR A 316 -35.53 16.17 -22.19
C TYR A 316 -36.30 15.60 -23.36
N SER A 317 -36.78 16.47 -24.24
CA SER A 317 -37.29 16.03 -25.52
C SER A 317 -36.15 15.48 -26.37
N PRO A 318 -36.40 14.47 -27.22
CA PRO A 318 -35.46 14.12 -28.28
C PRO A 318 -35.11 15.39 -29.06
N PRO A 319 -33.84 15.57 -29.47
CA PRO A 319 -33.44 16.79 -30.15
C PRO A 319 -34.31 17.01 -31.40
N SER A 320 -34.88 18.21 -31.50
CA SER A 320 -36.00 18.50 -32.41
C SER A 320 -35.56 18.74 -33.85
N PHE A 321 -34.29 19.10 -34.06
CA PHE A 321 -33.75 19.39 -35.38
C PHE A 321 -33.61 18.12 -36.21
N SER A 322 -33.86 18.20 -37.52
CA SER A 322 -33.52 17.11 -38.41
C SER A 322 -32.02 16.81 -38.29
N PRO A 323 -31.65 15.53 -38.17
CA PRO A 323 -30.26 15.17 -38.02
C PRO A 323 -29.46 15.59 -39.24
N GLY A 324 -28.33 16.26 -39.03
CA GLY A 324 -27.44 16.70 -40.11
C GLY A 324 -26.85 15.53 -40.92
N ARG A 325 -26.07 15.88 -41.97
CA ARG A 325 -25.38 14.90 -42.82
C ARG A 325 -24.39 14.02 -42.04
N LYS A 326 -23.86 14.50 -40.93
CA LYS A 326 -22.97 13.76 -40.03
C LYS A 326 -23.61 13.66 -38.65
N ARG A 327 -23.46 12.50 -38.01
CA ARG A 327 -23.92 12.23 -36.64
C ARG A 327 -22.79 11.64 -35.81
N ILE A 328 -22.95 11.72 -34.50
CA ILE A 328 -22.08 11.03 -33.56
C ILE A 328 -22.60 9.60 -33.42
N ALA A 329 -21.72 8.62 -33.30
CA ALA A 329 -22.07 7.24 -33.01
C ALA A 329 -21.25 6.70 -31.85
N ILE A 330 -21.93 6.05 -30.90
CA ILE A 330 -21.31 5.39 -29.76
C ILE A 330 -21.23 3.90 -30.06
N LYS A 331 -20.01 3.37 -30.18
CA LYS A 331 -19.79 1.96 -30.55
C LYS A 331 -20.60 1.54 -31.79
N GLY A 332 -20.67 2.44 -32.78
CA GLY A 332 -21.41 2.23 -34.03
C GLY A 332 -22.91 2.53 -33.97
N ILE A 333 -23.49 2.85 -32.81
CA ILE A 333 -24.90 3.22 -32.68
C ILE A 333 -25.04 4.73 -32.90
N PRO A 334 -25.74 5.19 -33.96
CA PRO A 334 -25.96 6.61 -34.19
C PRO A 334 -26.75 7.25 -33.05
N CYS A 335 -26.32 8.42 -32.62
CA CYS A 335 -26.86 9.12 -31.48
C CYS A 335 -26.69 10.63 -31.62
N ARG A 336 -27.42 11.35 -30.79
CA ARG A 336 -27.46 12.82 -30.75
C ARG A 336 -27.11 13.32 -29.37
N THR A 337 -26.43 14.47 -29.30
CA THR A 337 -25.96 15.01 -28.03
C THR A 337 -27.06 15.83 -27.37
N CYS A 338 -27.46 15.47 -26.15
CA CYS A 338 -28.58 16.15 -25.46
C CYS A 338 -28.14 16.93 -24.22
N LEU A 339 -27.13 16.44 -23.51
CA LEU A 339 -26.61 17.05 -22.28
C LEU A 339 -25.10 16.95 -22.25
N VAL A 340 -24.44 18.05 -21.92
CA VAL A 340 -22.99 18.12 -21.70
C VAL A 340 -22.76 18.68 -20.30
N VAL A 341 -22.06 17.92 -19.47
CA VAL A 341 -21.69 18.26 -18.10
C VAL A 341 -20.18 18.41 -18.02
N ILE A 342 -19.70 19.58 -17.60
CA ILE A 342 -18.28 19.92 -17.50
C ILE A 342 -17.94 20.17 -16.04
N ALA A 343 -16.82 19.62 -15.56
CA ALA A 343 -16.26 19.96 -14.25
C ALA A 343 -14.74 20.17 -14.35
N THR A 344 -14.23 21.16 -13.61
CA THR A 344 -12.78 21.39 -13.49
C THR A 344 -12.13 20.37 -12.55
N THR A 345 -10.85 20.06 -12.81
CA THR A 345 -10.02 19.16 -12.00
C THR A 345 -9.23 19.89 -10.91
N ASP A 346 -9.02 21.19 -11.06
CA ASP A 346 -8.18 22.00 -10.17
C ASP A 346 -8.99 23.14 -9.57
N SER A 347 -8.96 23.22 -8.25
CA SER A 347 -9.58 24.32 -7.47
C SER A 347 -8.96 25.69 -7.75
N LYS A 348 -7.76 25.74 -8.35
CA LYS A 348 -7.10 26.99 -8.72
C LYS A 348 -7.29 27.36 -10.19
N ALA A 349 -7.73 26.43 -11.03
CA ALA A 349 -8.04 26.74 -12.41
C ALA A 349 -9.33 27.55 -12.46
N GLU A 350 -9.39 28.52 -13.35
CA GLU A 350 -10.63 29.25 -13.66
C GLU A 350 -11.73 28.26 -14.07
N ASP A 351 -12.95 28.45 -13.57
CA ASP A 351 -14.08 27.61 -13.93
C ASP A 351 -14.35 27.70 -15.44
N PHE A 352 -14.79 26.60 -16.03
CA PHE A 352 -15.16 26.58 -17.44
C PHE A 352 -16.44 27.38 -17.65
N SER A 353 -16.50 28.18 -18.72
CA SER A 353 -17.75 28.83 -19.13
C SER A 353 -18.59 27.88 -19.97
N ILE A 354 -19.90 28.13 -20.03
CA ILE A 354 -20.84 27.38 -20.88
C ILE A 354 -20.41 27.49 -22.36
N ASP A 355 -19.92 28.66 -22.76
CA ASP A 355 -19.49 28.97 -24.12
C ASP A 355 -18.21 28.24 -24.55
N GLN A 356 -17.52 27.55 -23.63
CA GLN A 356 -16.33 26.74 -23.94
C GLN A 356 -16.66 25.28 -24.26
N ALA A 357 -17.93 24.87 -24.15
CA ALA A 357 -18.32 23.47 -24.30
C ALA A 357 -17.99 22.89 -25.69
N ASP A 358 -18.18 23.67 -26.74
CA ASP A 358 -17.83 23.33 -28.12
C ASP A 358 -16.32 23.06 -28.28
N VAL A 359 -15.48 23.96 -27.76
CA VAL A 359 -14.03 23.83 -27.79
C VAL A 359 -13.59 22.59 -27.01
N ILE A 360 -14.17 22.34 -25.83
CA ILE A 360 -13.86 21.17 -25.00
C ILE A 360 -14.24 19.87 -25.72
N LEU A 361 -15.37 19.85 -26.42
CA LEU A 361 -15.79 18.69 -27.22
C LEU A 361 -14.84 18.46 -28.41
N ASP A 362 -14.35 19.51 -29.04
CA ASP A 362 -13.38 19.39 -30.13
C ASP A 362 -12.01 18.86 -29.67
N TRP A 363 -11.63 19.06 -28.40
CA TRP A 363 -10.46 18.41 -27.80
C TRP A 363 -10.61 16.89 -27.66
N ILE A 364 -11.85 16.39 -27.55
CA ILE A 364 -12.10 14.94 -27.59
C ILE A 364 -11.94 14.43 -29.03
N ARG A 365 -12.63 15.07 -29.96
CA ARG A 365 -12.60 14.70 -31.38
C ARG A 365 -12.89 15.95 -32.21
N PRO A 366 -12.00 16.32 -33.14
CA PRO A 366 -12.23 17.49 -33.99
C PRO A 366 -13.57 17.41 -34.73
N GLY A 367 -14.37 18.47 -34.64
CA GLY A 367 -15.70 18.59 -35.25
C GLY A 367 -16.84 18.14 -34.33
N LEU A 368 -16.55 17.51 -33.19
CA LEU A 368 -17.57 17.09 -32.22
C LEU A 368 -18.34 18.28 -31.64
N GLY A 369 -17.66 19.42 -31.41
CA GLY A 369 -18.30 20.66 -30.96
C GLY A 369 -19.35 21.14 -31.94
N SER A 370 -19.00 21.22 -33.22
CA SER A 370 -19.95 21.65 -34.27
C SER A 370 -21.16 20.71 -34.43
N LEU A 371 -20.95 19.40 -34.31
CA LEU A 371 -22.01 18.40 -34.37
C LEU A 371 -22.93 18.52 -33.15
N ALA A 372 -22.35 18.64 -31.96
CA ALA A 372 -23.13 18.86 -30.75
C ALA A 372 -23.93 20.16 -30.85
N MET A 373 -23.35 21.28 -31.30
CA MET A 373 -24.09 22.53 -31.47
C MET A 373 -25.32 22.40 -32.38
N SER A 374 -25.25 21.57 -33.43
CA SER A 374 -26.39 21.31 -34.31
C SER A 374 -27.54 20.55 -33.62
N ASP A 375 -27.23 19.77 -32.57
CA ASP A 375 -28.22 19.08 -31.74
C ASP A 375 -28.80 19.98 -30.65
N GLY A 376 -28.15 21.12 -30.34
CA GLY A 376 -28.57 22.06 -29.31
C GLY A 376 -28.57 21.48 -27.88
N PRO A 377 -27.47 20.84 -27.41
CA PRO A 377 -27.42 20.20 -26.11
C PRO A 377 -27.53 21.23 -24.99
N ARG A 378 -28.12 20.81 -23.88
CA ARG A 378 -28.03 21.57 -22.65
C ARG A 378 -26.62 21.44 -22.09
N VAL A 379 -25.99 22.55 -21.78
CA VAL A 379 -24.66 22.56 -21.16
C VAL A 379 -24.78 22.90 -19.67
N ARG A 380 -24.10 22.13 -18.82
CA ARG A 380 -24.02 22.32 -17.37
C ARG A 380 -22.56 22.35 -16.93
N VAL A 381 -22.23 23.33 -16.10
CA VAL A 381 -20.94 23.40 -15.42
C VAL A 381 -21.16 23.00 -13.96
N TRP A 382 -20.49 21.94 -13.54
CA TRP A 382 -20.50 21.43 -12.17
C TRP A 382 -19.28 21.91 -11.41
N GLU A 383 -19.37 21.83 -10.08
CA GLU A 383 -18.26 22.17 -9.18
C GLU A 383 -17.01 21.30 -9.45
N THR A 384 -15.85 21.85 -9.09
CA THR A 384 -14.56 21.17 -9.18
C THR A 384 -14.60 19.77 -8.58
N GLN A 385 -14.19 18.78 -9.35
CA GLN A 385 -14.00 17.41 -8.88
C GLN A 385 -12.51 17.10 -8.75
N TYR A 386 -12.12 16.39 -7.70
CA TYR A 386 -10.70 16.10 -7.44
C TYR A 386 -10.22 14.77 -8.02
N SER A 387 -11.14 13.91 -8.47
CA SER A 387 -10.80 12.60 -9.02
C SER A 387 -11.76 12.18 -10.12
N PRO A 388 -11.30 11.38 -11.11
CA PRO A 388 -12.17 10.86 -12.16
C PRO A 388 -13.28 9.97 -11.58
N GLY A 389 -12.91 9.09 -10.64
CA GLY A 389 -13.87 8.19 -9.98
C GLY A 389 -14.96 8.94 -9.21
N GLY A 390 -14.63 10.05 -8.54
CA GLY A 390 -15.60 10.89 -7.84
C GLY A 390 -16.58 11.55 -8.82
N PHE A 391 -16.08 12.09 -9.93
CA PHE A 391 -16.92 12.67 -10.98
C PHE A 391 -17.86 11.62 -11.60
N ASN A 392 -17.36 10.44 -11.94
CA ASN A 392 -18.17 9.37 -12.53
C ASN A 392 -19.29 8.92 -11.58
N GLN A 393 -19.00 8.82 -10.28
CA GLN A 393 -20.01 8.52 -9.27
C GLN A 393 -21.07 9.63 -9.17
N MET A 394 -20.67 10.90 -9.24
CA MET A 394 -21.60 12.03 -9.27
C MET A 394 -22.52 11.96 -10.49
N ILE A 395 -21.98 11.70 -11.69
CA ILE A 395 -22.76 11.51 -12.91
C ILE A 395 -23.82 10.42 -12.73
N LEU A 396 -23.44 9.25 -12.21
CA LEU A 396 -24.37 8.13 -11.98
C LEU A 396 -25.45 8.44 -10.92
N GLN A 397 -25.16 9.33 -9.98
CA GLN A 397 -26.07 9.72 -8.91
C GLN A 397 -27.04 10.82 -9.34
N PHE A 398 -26.56 11.80 -10.10
CA PHE A 398 -27.28 13.03 -10.42
C PHE A 398 -27.87 13.04 -11.82
N ILE A 399 -27.43 12.20 -12.74
CA ILE A 399 -28.07 12.02 -14.05
C ILE A 399 -29.00 10.80 -13.98
N ARG A 400 -30.31 11.03 -14.07
CA ARG A 400 -31.32 9.96 -14.07
C ARG A 400 -31.72 9.60 -15.49
N ILE A 401 -31.52 8.34 -15.84
CA ILE A 401 -32.07 7.72 -17.06
C ILE A 401 -33.51 7.28 -16.76
N PRO A 402 -34.51 7.67 -17.57
CA PRO A 402 -35.92 7.45 -17.26
C PRO A 402 -36.31 5.96 -17.21
N GLU A 403 -35.72 5.13 -18.07
CA GLU A 403 -36.01 3.70 -18.07
C GLU A 403 -35.28 3.01 -16.89
N PRO A 404 -35.86 1.97 -16.28
CA PRO A 404 -35.24 1.25 -15.16
C PRO A 404 -34.05 0.39 -15.60
N LYS A 405 -33.08 0.18 -14.70
CA LYS A 405 -31.90 -0.68 -14.95
C LYS A 405 -32.34 -2.07 -15.46
N GLY A 406 -31.68 -2.55 -16.50
CA GLY A 406 -31.97 -3.84 -17.14
C GLY A 406 -32.97 -3.78 -18.30
N LYS A 407 -33.68 -2.65 -18.50
CA LYS A 407 -34.46 -2.41 -19.71
C LYS A 407 -33.65 -1.65 -20.75
N VAL A 408 -33.95 -1.93 -22.02
CA VAL A 408 -33.46 -1.16 -23.17
C VAL A 408 -33.79 0.32 -22.96
N SER A 409 -32.84 1.18 -23.31
CA SER A 409 -32.96 2.64 -23.20
C SER A 409 -32.33 3.25 -24.44
N GLN A 410 -32.88 4.37 -24.91
CA GLN A 410 -32.23 5.17 -25.94
C GLN A 410 -31.15 6.08 -25.34
N TRP A 411 -31.11 6.24 -24.02
CA TRP A 411 -30.14 7.09 -23.34
C TRP A 411 -28.83 6.36 -23.05
N VAL A 412 -27.73 6.99 -23.47
CA VAL A 412 -26.36 6.56 -23.18
C VAL A 412 -25.60 7.70 -22.54
N VAL A 413 -25.04 7.49 -21.35
CA VAL A 413 -24.23 8.50 -20.66
C VAL A 413 -22.76 8.09 -20.69
N ALA A 414 -21.92 8.86 -21.37
CA ALA A 414 -20.47 8.67 -21.35
C ALA A 414 -19.81 9.66 -20.39
N SER A 415 -18.88 9.22 -19.56
CA SER A 415 -18.18 10.08 -18.60
C SER A 415 -16.69 9.75 -18.54
N GLY A 416 -15.84 10.77 -18.45
CA GLY A 416 -14.39 10.57 -18.42
C GLY A 416 -13.60 11.87 -18.29
N GLN A 417 -12.28 11.74 -18.27
CA GLN A 417 -11.36 12.88 -18.28
C GLN A 417 -11.02 13.29 -19.72
N VAL A 418 -10.88 14.60 -19.95
CA VAL A 418 -10.38 15.20 -21.20
C VAL A 418 -9.13 16.03 -20.87
N LYS A 419 -8.05 15.82 -21.62
CA LYS A 419 -6.81 16.59 -21.51
C LYS A 419 -6.80 17.68 -22.59
N MET A 420 -6.66 18.93 -22.16
CA MET A 420 -6.65 20.12 -23.03
C MET A 420 -5.33 20.86 -22.82
N GLY A 421 -4.27 20.33 -23.42
CA GLY A 421 -2.90 20.77 -23.15
C GLY A 421 -2.53 20.59 -21.67
N PRO A 422 -2.17 21.67 -20.93
CA PRO A 422 -1.82 21.58 -19.51
C PRO A 422 -3.05 21.45 -18.60
N ARG A 423 -4.25 21.76 -19.10
CA ARG A 423 -5.49 21.71 -18.33
C ARG A 423 -6.15 20.35 -18.47
N LYS A 424 -6.90 19.96 -17.44
CA LYS A 424 -7.73 18.76 -17.46
C LYS A 424 -9.16 19.13 -17.06
N ALA A 425 -10.13 18.57 -17.76
CA ALA A 425 -11.54 18.64 -17.41
C ALA A 425 -12.09 17.23 -17.20
N TYR A 426 -13.16 17.14 -16.42
CA TYR A 426 -14.04 15.99 -16.44
C TYR A 426 -15.27 16.34 -17.26
N LEU A 427 -15.67 15.40 -18.11
CA LEU A 427 -16.79 15.57 -19.02
C LEU A 427 -17.75 14.39 -18.89
N GLY A 428 -19.03 14.70 -18.77
CA GLY A 428 -20.14 13.77 -18.86
C GLY A 428 -21.03 14.19 -20.03
N ILE A 429 -21.27 13.30 -20.98
CA ILE A 429 -22.13 13.56 -22.13
C ILE A 429 -23.28 12.55 -22.11
N ALA A 430 -24.52 13.04 -22.13
CA ALA A 430 -25.68 12.19 -22.37
C ALA A 430 -26.10 12.29 -23.83
N PHE A 431 -26.24 11.12 -24.44
CA PHE A 431 -26.63 10.94 -25.82
C PHE A 431 -27.98 10.25 -25.91
N TYR A 432 -28.75 10.63 -26.93
CA TYR A 432 -29.98 9.97 -27.32
C TYR A 432 -29.73 9.16 -28.59
N ALA A 433 -29.73 7.85 -28.47
CA ALA A 433 -29.55 6.91 -29.58
C ALA A 433 -30.84 6.78 -30.40
N ASP A 434 -30.69 6.57 -31.71
CA ASP A 434 -31.83 6.33 -32.59
C ASP A 434 -32.56 5.05 -32.18
N ASP A 435 -31.80 4.00 -31.83
CA ASP A 435 -32.31 2.71 -31.38
C ASP A 435 -32.09 2.46 -29.88
N GLY A 436 -33.06 1.77 -29.27
CA GLY A 436 -32.96 1.32 -27.88
C GLY A 436 -31.82 0.31 -27.71
N ASN A 437 -30.97 0.53 -26.70
CA ASN A 437 -29.79 -0.29 -26.45
C ASN A 437 -29.62 -0.62 -24.95
N GLN A 438 -28.69 -1.52 -24.65
CA GLN A 438 -28.37 -1.91 -23.26
C GLN A 438 -27.21 -1.10 -22.65
N ILE A 439 -26.54 -0.26 -23.44
CA ILE A 439 -25.37 0.50 -23.04
C ILE A 439 -25.81 1.79 -22.37
N ARG A 440 -26.05 1.76 -21.06
CA ARG A 440 -26.56 2.93 -20.33
C ARG A 440 -25.49 3.92 -19.90
N ASN A 441 -24.38 3.40 -19.37
CA ASN A 441 -23.31 4.21 -18.82
C ASN A 441 -21.98 3.68 -19.33
N ILE A 442 -21.14 4.58 -19.82
CA ILE A 442 -19.77 4.28 -20.26
C ILE A 442 -18.84 5.17 -19.45
N THR A 443 -17.96 4.54 -18.68
CA THR A 443 -16.88 5.24 -18.00
C THR A 443 -15.60 5.08 -18.83
N LEU A 444 -15.00 6.20 -19.18
CA LEU A 444 -13.82 6.30 -20.04
C LEU A 444 -12.63 6.75 -19.20
N ASN A 445 -11.51 6.05 -19.37
CA ASN A 445 -10.24 6.43 -18.77
C ASN A 445 -9.43 7.27 -19.78
N ASP A 446 -8.69 8.25 -19.25
CA ASP A 446 -7.67 9.10 -19.87
C ASP A 446 -7.29 8.75 -21.32
N ASP A 447 -8.14 9.14 -22.28
CA ASP A 447 -7.94 9.14 -23.75
C ASP A 447 -8.75 8.09 -24.57
N HIS A 448 -9.54 7.21 -23.94
CA HIS A 448 -10.39 6.23 -24.65
C HIS A 448 -11.66 6.80 -25.32
N TRP A 449 -11.79 8.13 -25.40
CA TRP A 449 -12.95 8.75 -26.04
C TRP A 449 -13.04 8.42 -27.53
N LEU A 450 -11.90 8.35 -28.23
CA LEU A 450 -11.85 8.07 -29.66
C LEU A 450 -12.27 6.64 -30.02
N ASP A 451 -12.07 5.70 -29.10
CA ASP A 451 -12.46 4.29 -29.28
C ASP A 451 -13.98 4.10 -29.17
N VAL A 452 -14.65 5.01 -28.45
CA VAL A 452 -16.08 4.92 -28.17
C VAL A 452 -16.89 5.85 -29.06
N LEU A 453 -16.41 7.07 -29.31
CA LEU A 453 -17.07 8.08 -30.11
C LEU A 453 -16.54 8.09 -31.54
N THR A 454 -17.42 7.78 -32.47
CA THR A 454 -17.18 7.83 -33.92
C THR A 454 -18.08 8.87 -34.57
N VAL A 455 -17.68 9.39 -35.72
CA VAL A 455 -18.55 10.25 -36.55
C VAL A 455 -18.99 9.40 -37.74
N VAL A 456 -20.30 9.29 -37.94
CA VAL A 456 -20.91 8.51 -39.02
C VAL A 456 -21.66 9.45 -39.96
N GLU A 457 -21.64 9.13 -41.24
CA GLU A 457 -22.46 9.83 -42.23
C GLU A 457 -23.89 9.30 -42.22
N ASN A 458 -24.84 10.22 -42.25
CA ASN A 458 -26.26 9.95 -42.18
C ASN A 458 -26.79 9.64 -43.59
N LYS A 459 -26.90 8.35 -43.92
CA LYS A 459 -27.35 7.91 -45.25
C LYS A 459 -28.78 8.34 -45.61
N GLN A 460 -29.63 8.59 -44.61
CA GLN A 460 -31.03 8.95 -44.84
C GLN A 460 -31.22 10.29 -45.57
N VAL A 461 -30.23 11.20 -45.50
CA VAL A 461 -30.33 12.51 -46.15
C VAL A 461 -30.10 12.41 -47.67
N GLU A 462 -29.43 11.37 -48.16
CA GLU A 462 -29.14 11.25 -49.60
C GLU A 462 -30.35 10.74 -50.41
N GLU A 463 -31.28 9.98 -49.82
CA GLU A 463 -32.47 9.47 -50.53
C GLU A 463 -33.56 10.54 -50.75
N ASP A 464 -33.65 11.54 -49.86
CA ASP A 464 -34.61 12.64 -50.00
C ASP A 464 -34.17 13.69 -51.04
N ASP A 465 -32.86 13.87 -51.26
CA ASP A 465 -32.34 14.80 -52.27
C ASP A 465 -32.41 14.21 -53.70
N ASP A 466 -32.19 12.90 -53.86
CA ASP A 466 -32.26 12.25 -55.18
C ASP A 466 -33.71 12.01 -55.68
N SER A 467 -34.70 12.02 -54.78
CA SER A 467 -36.11 11.84 -55.15
C SER A 467 -36.86 13.14 -55.49
N GLY A 468 -36.24 14.32 -55.30
CA GLY A 468 -36.85 15.64 -55.54
C GLY A 468 -36.69 16.21 -56.97
N GLY A 469 -36.02 15.51 -57.88
CA GLY A 469 -35.62 16.03 -59.20
C GLY A 469 -36.63 15.94 -60.36
N VAL A 470 -37.87 15.49 -60.15
CA VAL A 470 -38.89 15.42 -61.23
C VAL A 470 -40.04 16.39 -60.95
N TYR A 471 -39.72 17.69 -60.87
CA TYR A 471 -40.72 18.73 -61.08
C TYR A 471 -41.02 18.81 -62.59
N GLY A 472 -42.06 18.09 -63.01
CA GLY A 472 -42.70 18.29 -64.30
C GLY A 472 -43.19 19.72 -64.43
N ILE A 473 -42.51 20.50 -65.28
CA ILE A 473 -42.97 21.80 -65.77
C ILE A 473 -44.24 21.53 -66.61
N LYS A 474 -45.42 21.66 -66.01
CA LYS A 474 -46.66 21.85 -66.77
C LYS A 474 -46.67 23.29 -67.30
N ARG A 475 -46.33 23.45 -68.58
CA ARG A 475 -46.68 24.66 -69.34
C ARG A 475 -48.20 24.71 -69.50
N GLY A 476 -48.81 25.78 -69.01
CA GLY A 476 -50.12 26.24 -69.44
C GLY A 476 -49.99 27.15 -70.66
#